data_AF-A0A1G9L535-F1
#
_entry.id   AF-A0A1G9L535-F1
#
_cell.length_a   1.000
_cell.length_b   1.000
_cell.length_c   1.000
_cell.angle_alpha   90.00
_cell.angle_beta   90.00
_cell.angle_gamma   90.00
#
_symmetry.space_group_name_H-M   'P 1'
#
loop_
_entity.id
_entity.type
_entity.pdbx_description
1 polymer ?
#
loop_
_entity_poly.entity_id
_entity_poly.type
_entity_poly.pdbx_seq_one_letter_code
_entity_poly.pdbx_strand_id
1 'polypeptide(L)'
;MFEPDSRVVLMDQLRPPAGYRLESAVATTFTLHLATALVAPLSFASYDLRTHEDSIAVLEAVRACADRVDIFCQAGQIAVPQHASDLMAFLEPMLHPLRRPRPGRLFHPKTWVLRYTAANAPDAYRLICSTRNLVDSRAWDAAVILDGSQMKRCLDGNRPLARFLRQLPKWAVTDLAPERLERVNDLADRVERVEWSLPELVSSAHFHAMGVPRLLPDMDFSGYRHLVVSPFLNREGVRHVSGNNAQDVALVSRPEAIDALGPEFLTGLRRPNDDAVFVLDPLANLDTGSVEAETPATGGDGGGTHRHDQPANGDELVGLHAKITIAERNRGETHVFVGSANATDAAYGGNVEFVVELVGRAKDLGVKTMMAIQEDPTTANFRSLLQAYTPEPDRAMPELDEELHALENLLRSLAAVPFRMEVQPVERDYRLHLTSEAELDFPEGHVVQLALLTERGMSHTQTEPGRCDASFVTVLADITPFVVMRVTNTTNLVLSTVVHAPLQNDPPNRLDEVLARQVDTPEKFLRFLSLLLGLTDPSAIRADETNIGGAGAPWGMPAGGRTGLFELVVRALADRPDVLRDLDRLVIRLRETDRGREVLPDGFDALWDTVTEALENMEATG
;
A
#
# COMPACT_ATOMS: atom_id res chain seq x y z
N MET A 1 -14.12 14.85 15.42
CA MET A 1 -13.77 13.39 15.51
C MET A 1 -14.89 12.57 14.89
N PHE A 2 -14.58 11.86 13.78
CA PHE A 2 -15.47 11.66 12.62
C PHE A 2 -16.11 12.97 12.16
N GLU A 3 -15.26 13.95 11.88
CA GLU A 3 -15.69 15.08 11.05
C GLU A 3 -15.86 14.54 9.64
N PRO A 4 -17.09 14.48 9.12
CA PRO A 4 -17.36 14.00 7.76
C PRO A 4 -16.48 14.68 6.71
N ASP A 5 -16.21 15.96 6.94
CA ASP A 5 -15.48 16.81 5.99
C ASP A 5 -13.95 16.73 6.16
N SER A 6 -13.45 15.99 7.16
CA SER A 6 -12.02 15.84 7.41
C SER A 6 -11.44 14.72 6.55
N ARG A 7 -11.06 15.07 5.31
CA ARG A 7 -10.40 14.15 4.38
C ARG A 7 -8.92 13.98 4.75
N VAL A 8 -8.54 12.75 5.06
CA VAL A 8 -7.14 12.38 5.30
C VAL A 8 -6.58 11.68 4.07
N VAL A 9 -5.51 12.24 3.49
CA VAL A 9 -4.81 11.64 2.36
C VAL A 9 -3.64 10.81 2.87
N LEU A 10 -3.57 9.52 2.50
CA LEU A 10 -2.50 8.61 2.94
C LEU A 10 -1.11 9.18 2.64
N MET A 11 -0.93 9.79 1.46
CA MET A 11 0.33 10.39 1.04
C MET A 11 0.86 11.41 2.06
N ASP A 12 -0.02 12.30 2.55
CA ASP A 12 0.34 13.31 3.55
C ASP A 12 0.68 12.67 4.90
N GLN A 13 0.00 11.58 5.26
CA GLN A 13 0.26 10.87 6.52
C GLN A 13 1.53 10.04 6.50
N LEU A 14 2.05 9.68 5.34
CA LEU A 14 3.35 9.01 5.20
C LEU A 14 4.51 10.00 5.15
N ARG A 15 4.25 11.28 4.86
CA ARG A 15 5.32 12.28 4.75
C ARG A 15 6.09 12.41 6.08
N PRO A 16 7.44 12.40 6.06
CA PRO A 16 8.25 12.63 7.25
C PRO A 16 7.98 14.03 7.85
N PRO A 17 8.08 14.19 9.19
CA PRO A 17 8.09 15.52 9.80
C PRO A 17 9.21 16.40 9.23
N ALA A 18 9.04 17.72 9.33
CA ALA A 18 10.04 18.67 8.80
C ALA A 18 11.44 18.42 9.39
N GLY A 19 12.43 18.25 8.52
CA GLY A 19 13.82 17.97 8.90
C GLY A 19 14.14 16.50 9.20
N TYR A 20 13.15 15.60 9.08
CA TYR A 20 13.33 14.16 9.21
C TYR A 20 13.35 13.46 7.85
N ARG A 21 13.92 12.26 7.83
CA ARG A 21 13.88 11.32 6.69
C ARG A 21 13.34 9.98 7.14
N LEU A 22 12.79 9.20 6.22
CA LEU A 22 12.41 7.82 6.50
C LEU A 22 13.64 6.95 6.76
N GLU A 23 13.62 6.19 7.86
CA GLU A 23 14.62 5.17 8.17
C GLU A 23 14.08 3.76 7.93
N SER A 24 12.82 3.51 8.32
CA SER A 24 12.17 2.21 8.17
C SER A 24 10.64 2.38 8.16
N ALA A 25 9.97 1.67 7.25
CA ALA A 25 8.51 1.56 7.18
C ALA A 25 8.10 0.10 7.00
N VAL A 26 7.21 -0.38 7.86
CA VAL A 26 6.53 -1.66 7.71
C VAL A 26 5.05 -1.41 7.46
N ALA A 27 4.57 -1.85 6.30
CA ALA A 27 3.17 -1.76 5.92
C ALA A 27 2.53 -3.15 5.89
N THR A 28 1.25 -3.22 6.19
CA THR A 28 0.45 -4.43 6.01
C THR A 28 -0.82 -4.09 5.25
N THR A 29 -1.29 -5.03 4.42
CA THR A 29 -2.58 -4.91 3.74
C THR A 29 -3.14 -6.30 3.41
N PHE A 30 -4.44 -6.41 3.11
CA PHE A 30 -5.00 -7.65 2.58
C PHE A 30 -4.87 -7.66 1.06
N THR A 31 -5.64 -6.80 0.40
CA THR A 31 -5.61 -6.57 -1.04
C THR A 31 -4.60 -5.49 -1.37
N LEU A 32 -3.81 -5.70 -2.42
CA LEU A 32 -2.80 -4.74 -2.88
C LEU A 32 -2.97 -4.46 -4.37
N HIS A 33 -3.13 -3.19 -4.73
CA HIS A 33 -2.93 -2.71 -6.10
C HIS A 33 -1.50 -2.17 -6.21
N LEU A 34 -0.72 -2.68 -7.17
CA LEU A 34 0.67 -2.26 -7.37
C LEU A 34 0.79 -0.74 -7.60
N ALA A 35 -0.14 -0.16 -8.36
CA ALA A 35 -0.17 1.29 -8.57
C ALA A 35 -0.35 2.09 -7.27
N THR A 36 -1.22 1.63 -6.35
CA THR A 36 -1.42 2.28 -5.04
C THR A 36 -0.21 2.09 -4.12
N ALA A 37 0.52 0.98 -4.25
CA ALA A 37 1.75 0.75 -3.49
C ALA A 37 2.82 1.81 -3.80
N LEU A 38 2.84 2.36 -5.02
CA LEU A 38 3.75 3.46 -5.42
C LEU A 38 3.48 4.76 -4.66
N VAL A 39 2.31 4.94 -4.02
CA VAL A 39 2.04 6.14 -3.21
C VAL A 39 3.03 6.26 -2.05
N ALA A 40 3.41 5.15 -1.43
CA ALA A 40 4.31 5.15 -0.29
C ALA A 40 5.69 5.76 -0.63
N PRO A 41 6.44 5.26 -1.63
CA PRO A 41 7.70 5.87 -2.00
C PRO A 41 7.59 7.33 -2.41
N LEU A 42 6.52 7.70 -3.12
CA LEU A 42 6.25 9.10 -3.49
C LEU A 42 6.05 10.02 -2.31
N SER A 43 5.50 9.51 -1.21
CA SER A 43 5.28 10.28 0.02
C SER A 43 6.57 10.61 0.76
N PHE A 44 7.60 9.76 0.63
CA PHE A 44 8.88 9.90 1.30
C PHE A 44 9.90 10.71 0.51
N ALA A 45 9.69 10.83 -0.80
CA ALA A 45 10.36 11.84 -1.59
C ALA A 45 10.05 13.21 -0.99
N SER A 46 11.08 14.00 -0.68
CA SER A 46 10.96 15.37 -0.17
C SER A 46 10.34 16.36 -1.18
N TYR A 47 9.62 15.85 -2.17
CA TYR A 47 9.18 16.57 -3.36
C TYR A 47 7.72 16.99 -3.26
N ASP A 48 7.51 18.23 -3.69
CA ASP A 48 6.22 18.82 -3.98
C ASP A 48 5.73 18.28 -5.33
N LEU A 49 5.42 16.97 -5.36
CA LEU A 49 4.84 16.27 -6.51
C LEU A 49 3.38 16.66 -6.64
N ARG A 50 3.13 17.90 -7.07
CA ARG A 50 1.77 18.38 -7.41
C ARG A 50 1.25 17.78 -8.71
N THR A 51 2.05 17.00 -9.42
CA THR A 51 1.68 16.32 -10.67
C THR A 51 2.19 14.88 -10.66
N HIS A 52 1.27 13.91 -10.70
CA HIS A 52 1.55 12.47 -10.85
C HIS A 52 2.15 12.08 -12.22
N GLU A 53 2.40 13.06 -13.10
CA GLU A 53 2.82 12.86 -14.49
C GLU A 53 4.35 12.78 -14.68
N ASP A 54 5.16 13.12 -13.67
CA ASP A 54 6.62 13.08 -13.77
C ASP A 54 7.17 11.69 -13.39
N SER A 55 7.20 10.77 -14.37
CA SER A 55 7.68 9.40 -14.17
C SER A 55 9.13 9.34 -13.64
N ILE A 56 9.97 10.33 -13.93
CA ILE A 56 11.38 10.37 -13.52
C ILE A 56 11.51 10.72 -12.03
N ALA A 57 10.72 11.69 -11.56
CA ALA A 57 10.64 12.00 -10.14
C ALA A 57 10.08 10.83 -9.33
N VAL A 58 9.10 10.11 -9.89
CA VAL A 58 8.56 8.90 -9.26
C VAL A 58 9.62 7.80 -9.16
N LEU A 59 10.39 7.57 -10.23
CA LEU A 59 11.45 6.56 -10.26
C LEU A 59 12.53 6.80 -9.21
N GLU A 60 13.05 8.03 -9.12
CA GLU A 60 14.07 8.40 -8.13
C GLU A 60 13.52 8.25 -6.71
N ALA A 61 12.29 8.75 -6.47
CA ALA A 61 11.63 8.64 -5.17
C ALA A 61 11.51 7.19 -4.71
N VAL A 62 11.08 6.29 -5.61
CA VAL A 62 10.93 4.87 -5.29
C VAL A 62 12.29 4.24 -5.04
N ARG A 63 13.27 4.48 -5.91
CA ARG A 63 14.63 3.95 -5.73
C ARG A 63 15.23 4.38 -4.38
N ALA A 64 15.08 5.64 -4.00
CA ALA A 64 15.68 6.20 -2.79
C ALA A 64 15.13 5.61 -1.46
N CYS A 65 13.93 5.01 -1.49
CA CYS A 65 13.30 4.47 -0.28
C CYS A 65 12.88 3.00 -0.38
N ALA A 66 13.03 2.34 -1.54
CA ALA A 66 12.68 0.93 -1.73
C ALA A 66 13.34 0.01 -0.69
N ASP A 67 14.58 0.30 -0.30
CA ASP A 67 15.33 -0.44 0.72
C ASP A 67 14.90 -0.17 2.16
N ARG A 68 13.99 0.76 2.38
CA ARG A 68 13.50 1.16 3.71
C ARG A 68 12.04 0.80 3.94
N VAL A 69 11.34 0.32 2.92
CA VAL A 69 9.92 0.00 2.97
C VAL A 69 9.71 -1.49 2.75
N ASP A 70 8.92 -2.11 3.63
CA ASP A 70 8.49 -3.50 3.52
C ASP A 70 6.96 -3.58 3.63
N ILE A 71 6.31 -4.03 2.56
CA ILE A 71 4.85 -4.15 2.46
C ILE A 71 4.47 -5.62 2.48
N PHE A 72 3.82 -6.04 3.57
CA PHE A 72 3.33 -7.41 3.73
C PHE A 72 1.87 -7.49 3.30
N CYS A 73 1.55 -8.39 2.37
CA CYS A 73 0.20 -8.56 1.84
C CYS A 73 -0.22 -10.03 1.80
N GLN A 74 -1.52 -10.33 1.74
CA GLN A 74 -1.98 -11.71 1.64
C GLN A 74 -1.60 -12.30 0.26
N ALA A 75 -0.93 -13.45 0.25
CA ALA A 75 -0.68 -14.19 -0.99
C ALA A 75 -2.00 -14.52 -1.70
N GLY A 76 -2.05 -14.25 -3.00
CA GLY A 76 -3.26 -14.37 -3.82
C GLY A 76 -4.24 -13.20 -3.71
N GLN A 77 -3.79 -12.05 -3.18
CA GLN A 77 -4.58 -10.80 -3.09
C GLN A 77 -3.81 -9.59 -3.65
N ILE A 78 -2.80 -9.82 -4.48
CA ILE A 78 -2.18 -8.76 -5.29
C ILE A 78 -2.92 -8.72 -6.61
N ALA A 79 -3.58 -7.59 -6.90
CA ALA A 79 -4.35 -7.40 -8.12
C ALA A 79 -3.42 -7.31 -9.34
N VAL A 80 -3.83 -7.92 -10.45
CA VAL A 80 -3.12 -7.79 -11.72
C VAL A 80 -3.43 -6.40 -12.29
N PRO A 81 -2.41 -5.54 -12.49
CA PRO A 81 -2.64 -4.20 -13.02
C PRO A 81 -3.10 -4.26 -14.48
N GLN A 82 -3.93 -3.29 -14.88
CA GLN A 82 -4.32 -3.14 -16.29
C GLN A 82 -3.12 -2.81 -17.19
N HIS A 83 -2.17 -2.03 -16.65
CA HIS A 83 -0.93 -1.65 -17.32
C HIS A 83 0.26 -1.94 -16.39
N ALA A 84 1.16 -2.80 -16.82
CA ALA A 84 2.43 -3.02 -16.13
C ALA A 84 3.37 -1.86 -16.48
N SER A 85 3.52 -0.93 -15.54
CA SER A 85 4.46 0.19 -15.69
C SER A 85 5.85 -0.22 -15.21
N ASP A 86 6.89 0.31 -15.85
CA ASP A 86 8.30 0.18 -15.43
C ASP A 86 8.52 0.56 -13.96
N LEU A 87 7.69 1.46 -13.43
CA LEU A 87 7.70 1.85 -12.01
C LEU A 87 7.49 0.67 -11.06
N MET A 88 6.79 -0.37 -11.50
CA MET A 88 6.51 -1.55 -10.69
C MET A 88 7.76 -2.36 -10.40
N ALA A 89 8.80 -2.28 -11.22
CA ALA A 89 10.08 -2.96 -10.99
C ALA A 89 10.71 -2.56 -9.64
N PHE A 90 10.45 -1.34 -9.17
CA PHE A 90 10.99 -0.84 -7.91
C PHE A 90 10.20 -1.29 -6.68
N LEU A 91 8.99 -1.83 -6.87
CA LEU A 91 8.21 -2.45 -5.79
C LEU A 91 8.68 -3.87 -5.49
N GLU A 92 9.37 -4.52 -6.43
CA GLU A 92 9.84 -5.91 -6.33
C GLU A 92 10.50 -6.22 -4.98
N PRO A 93 11.50 -5.46 -4.49
CA PRO A 93 12.13 -5.78 -3.21
C PRO A 93 11.29 -5.37 -1.99
N MET A 94 10.26 -4.53 -2.16
CA MET A 94 9.41 -4.03 -1.08
C MET A 94 8.27 -5.00 -0.73
N LEU A 95 7.82 -5.84 -1.66
CA LEU A 95 6.60 -6.63 -1.50
C LEU A 95 6.89 -8.03 -0.94
N HIS A 96 6.19 -8.37 0.15
CA HIS A 96 6.33 -9.64 0.85
C HIS A 96 4.97 -10.34 0.98
N PRO A 97 4.58 -11.21 0.01
CA PRO A 97 3.35 -11.99 0.13
C PRO A 97 3.42 -12.93 1.33
N LEU A 98 2.33 -13.01 2.08
CA LEU A 98 2.19 -13.83 3.28
C LEU A 98 1.30 -15.03 3.03
N ARG A 99 1.73 -16.18 3.53
CA ARG A 99 0.88 -17.36 3.67
C ARG A 99 -0.24 -17.07 4.65
N ARG A 100 -1.35 -17.80 4.49
CA ARG A 100 -2.38 -17.83 5.53
C ARG A 100 -1.75 -18.35 6.83
N PRO A 101 -1.95 -17.66 7.96
CA PRO A 101 -1.44 -18.13 9.25
C PRO A 101 -1.94 -19.53 9.63
N ARG A 102 -3.17 -19.88 9.20
CA ARG A 102 -3.82 -21.18 9.36
C ARG A 102 -4.73 -21.48 8.16
N PRO A 103 -5.01 -22.76 7.83
CA PRO A 103 -5.99 -23.11 6.81
C PRO A 103 -7.34 -22.45 7.06
N GLY A 104 -7.97 -21.90 6.02
CA GLY A 104 -9.27 -21.24 6.13
C GLY A 104 -9.30 -19.94 6.95
N ARG A 105 -8.14 -19.36 7.30
CA ARG A 105 -8.03 -18.05 7.97
C ARG A 105 -7.20 -17.08 7.14
N LEU A 106 -7.56 -15.81 7.18
CA LEU A 106 -6.95 -14.77 6.35
C LEU A 106 -5.97 -13.91 7.16
N PHE A 107 -4.94 -13.37 6.47
CA PHE A 107 -4.17 -12.24 6.96
C PHE A 107 -4.83 -10.95 6.48
N HIS A 108 -5.42 -10.19 7.38
CA HIS A 108 -6.23 -9.02 7.04
C HIS A 108 -5.84 -7.67 7.70
N PRO A 109 -4.72 -7.47 8.44
CA PRO A 109 -4.34 -6.14 8.93
C PRO A 109 -4.12 -5.10 7.81
N LYS A 110 -4.37 -3.81 8.13
CA LYS A 110 -4.00 -2.66 7.28
C LYS A 110 -3.30 -1.57 8.10
N THR A 111 -1.99 -1.71 8.28
CA THR A 111 -1.21 -0.85 9.18
C THR A 111 0.02 -0.27 8.50
N TRP A 112 0.45 0.91 8.92
CA TRP A 112 1.81 1.42 8.68
C TRP A 112 2.49 1.69 10.02
N VAL A 113 3.73 1.22 10.17
CA VAL A 113 4.59 1.57 11.29
C VAL A 113 5.86 2.18 10.73
N LEU A 114 6.11 3.44 11.05
CA LEU A 114 7.18 4.23 10.48
C LEU A 114 8.15 4.71 11.56
N ARG A 115 9.43 4.73 11.21
CA ARG A 115 10.51 5.36 11.97
C ARG A 115 11.18 6.41 11.09
N TYR A 116 11.28 7.62 11.63
CA TYR A 116 11.95 8.74 11.00
C TYR A 116 13.16 9.16 11.83
N THR A 117 14.23 9.54 11.15
CA THR A 117 15.49 10.00 11.76
C THR A 117 15.82 11.42 11.32
N ALA A 118 16.53 12.17 12.16
CA ALA A 118 17.04 13.50 11.86
C ALA A 118 18.43 13.67 12.50
N ALA A 119 19.31 14.48 11.90
CA ALA A 119 20.70 14.59 12.34
C ALA A 119 20.85 15.14 13.78
N ASN A 120 19.94 16.03 14.19
CA ASN A 120 20.02 16.75 15.47
C ASN A 120 18.76 16.62 16.31
N ALA A 121 17.95 15.58 16.09
CA ALA A 121 16.71 15.35 16.84
C ALA A 121 16.51 13.84 17.09
N PRO A 122 15.81 13.47 18.17
CA PRO A 122 15.52 12.06 18.47
C PRO A 122 14.62 11.44 17.40
N ASP A 123 14.67 10.12 17.25
CA ASP A 123 13.81 9.39 16.33
C ASP A 123 12.31 9.69 16.60
N ALA A 124 11.57 9.91 15.52
CA ALA A 124 10.12 10.06 15.54
C ALA A 124 9.47 8.80 14.95
N TYR A 125 8.29 8.45 15.47
CA TYR A 125 7.56 7.25 15.05
C TYR A 125 6.15 7.62 14.66
N ARG A 126 5.56 6.86 13.74
CA ARG A 126 4.15 6.99 13.38
C ARG A 126 3.52 5.61 13.22
N LEU A 127 2.34 5.43 13.79
CA LEU A 127 1.45 4.30 13.54
C LEU A 127 0.23 4.82 12.78
N ILE A 128 -0.10 4.16 11.67
CA ILE A 128 -1.38 4.35 10.98
C ILE A 128 -2.09 3.00 11.01
N CYS A 129 -3.27 2.92 11.62
CA CYS A 129 -4.14 1.76 11.56
C CYS A 129 -5.36 2.13 10.72
N SER A 130 -5.48 1.55 9.52
CA SER A 130 -6.56 1.82 8.59
C SER A 130 -7.59 0.68 8.55
N THR A 131 -8.79 1.03 8.14
CA THR A 131 -9.86 0.08 7.81
C THR A 131 -9.81 -0.34 6.32
N ARG A 132 -9.07 0.40 5.48
CA ARG A 132 -8.98 0.22 4.02
C ARG A 132 -7.64 -0.34 3.57
N ASN A 133 -7.72 -1.15 2.51
CA ASN A 133 -6.59 -1.77 1.84
C ASN A 133 -5.79 -0.75 1.01
N LEU A 134 -4.61 -1.14 0.51
CA LEU A 134 -3.84 -0.35 -0.45
C LEU A 134 -4.38 -0.59 -1.86
N VAL A 135 -5.58 -0.08 -2.11
CA VAL A 135 -6.32 -0.20 -3.37
C VAL A 135 -6.74 1.17 -3.86
N ASP A 136 -6.96 1.30 -5.16
CA ASP A 136 -7.52 2.52 -5.75
C ASP A 136 -9.03 2.54 -5.51
N SER A 137 -9.45 3.22 -4.45
CA SER A 137 -10.83 3.23 -3.97
C SER A 137 -11.21 4.63 -3.49
N ARG A 138 -12.49 4.98 -3.64
CA ARG A 138 -13.11 6.19 -3.09
C ARG A 138 -14.12 5.86 -1.98
N ALA A 139 -14.09 4.62 -1.47
CA ALA A 139 -14.97 4.21 -0.39
C ALA A 139 -14.65 4.95 0.92
N TRP A 140 -15.70 5.29 1.66
CA TRP A 140 -15.62 5.85 3.00
C TRP A 140 -14.93 4.88 3.95
N ASP A 141 -13.84 5.32 4.53
CA ASP A 141 -13.02 4.55 5.47
C ASP A 141 -12.72 5.36 6.73
N ALA A 142 -11.99 4.73 7.63
CA ALA A 142 -11.46 5.36 8.84
C ALA A 142 -10.03 4.88 9.08
N ALA A 143 -9.24 5.77 9.69
CA ALA A 143 -7.89 5.47 10.14
C ALA A 143 -7.61 6.12 11.50
N VAL A 144 -6.77 5.46 12.31
CA VAL A 144 -6.18 6.01 13.52
C VAL A 144 -4.71 6.30 13.24
N ILE A 145 -4.29 7.54 13.47
CA ILE A 145 -2.91 7.99 13.28
C ILE A 145 -2.36 8.41 14.64
N LEU A 146 -1.28 7.78 15.07
CA LEU A 146 -0.58 8.10 16.32
C LEU A 146 0.87 8.43 16.00
N ASP A 147 1.28 9.66 16.30
CA ASP A 147 2.69 10.03 16.35
C ASP A 147 3.29 9.63 17.69
N GLY A 148 4.57 9.30 17.72
CA GLY A 148 5.23 8.82 18.92
C GLY A 148 6.70 9.20 19.00
N SER A 149 7.21 9.20 20.22
CA SER A 149 8.62 9.49 20.52
C SER A 149 9.23 8.39 21.37
N GLN A 150 10.55 8.22 21.28
CA GLN A 150 11.24 7.14 21.96
C GLN A 150 11.44 7.43 23.44
N MET A 151 11.11 6.44 24.27
CA MET A 151 11.38 6.41 25.71
C MET A 151 12.54 5.50 26.06
N LYS A 152 13.08 5.66 27.27
CA LYS A 152 14.14 4.79 27.79
C LYS A 152 13.63 3.41 28.19
N ARG A 153 12.41 3.33 28.74
CA ARG A 153 11.80 2.08 29.22
C ARG A 153 10.88 1.46 28.18
N CYS A 154 10.69 0.14 28.25
CA CYS A 154 9.61 -0.52 27.52
C CYS A 154 8.25 -0.19 28.14
N LEU A 155 7.22 -0.18 27.30
CA LEU A 155 5.82 0.04 27.64
C LEU A 155 5.04 -1.23 27.27
N ASP A 156 4.48 -1.91 28.27
CA ASP A 156 3.79 -3.20 28.07
C ASP A 156 2.62 -3.10 27.08
N GLY A 157 1.97 -1.93 27.00
CA GLY A 157 0.90 -1.64 26.04
C GLY A 157 1.33 -1.78 24.57
N ASN A 158 2.62 -1.66 24.25
CA ASN A 158 3.15 -1.79 22.89
C ASN A 158 3.50 -3.24 22.52
N ARG A 159 3.47 -4.17 23.48
CA ARG A 159 3.83 -5.58 23.26
C ARG A 159 3.03 -6.24 22.13
N PRO A 160 1.71 -6.02 21.97
CA PRO A 160 0.95 -6.59 20.85
C PRO A 160 1.46 -6.12 19.49
N LEU A 161 1.73 -4.82 19.33
CA LEU A 161 2.26 -4.25 18.08
C LEU A 161 3.68 -4.75 17.77
N ALA A 162 4.57 -4.76 18.76
CA ALA A 162 5.92 -5.29 18.58
C ALA A 162 5.92 -6.79 18.24
N ARG A 163 5.06 -7.59 18.88
CA ARG A 163 4.90 -9.01 18.58
C ARG A 163 4.34 -9.24 17.17
N PHE A 164 3.39 -8.42 16.74
CA PHE A 164 2.84 -8.46 15.40
C PHE A 164 3.93 -8.25 14.34
N LEU A 165 4.73 -7.18 14.48
CA LEU A 165 5.83 -6.89 13.55
C LEU A 165 6.86 -8.02 13.46
N ARG A 166 7.30 -8.59 14.60
CA ARG A 166 8.24 -9.73 14.62
C ARG A 166 7.67 -11.03 14.02
N GLN A 167 6.35 -11.11 13.84
CA GLN A 167 5.69 -12.29 13.29
C GLN A 167 5.55 -12.20 11.76
N LEU A 168 5.50 -11.01 11.16
CA LEU A 168 5.29 -10.82 9.73
C LEU A 168 6.30 -11.58 8.86
N PRO A 169 7.64 -11.49 9.08
CA PRO A 169 8.60 -12.20 8.24
C PRO A 169 8.44 -13.73 8.30
N LYS A 170 7.91 -14.27 9.40
CA LYS A 170 7.72 -15.72 9.58
C LYS A 170 6.53 -16.28 8.82
N TRP A 171 5.63 -15.41 8.36
CA TRP A 171 4.51 -15.79 7.51
C TRP A 171 4.80 -15.57 6.03
N ALA A 172 5.92 -14.94 5.68
CA ALA A 172 6.27 -14.66 4.30
C ALA A 172 6.37 -15.98 3.50
N VAL A 173 5.90 -15.94 2.25
CA VAL A 173 5.99 -17.08 1.32
C VAL A 173 7.45 -17.44 1.05
N THR A 174 8.30 -16.41 0.97
CA THR A 174 9.75 -16.52 0.83
C THR A 174 10.45 -15.77 1.95
N ASP A 175 11.59 -16.28 2.40
CA ASP A 175 12.40 -15.60 3.40
C ASP A 175 12.87 -14.22 2.92
N LEU A 176 12.83 -13.26 3.83
CA LEU A 176 13.34 -11.91 3.58
C LEU A 176 14.86 -11.91 3.54
N ALA A 177 15.44 -10.98 2.78
CA ALA A 177 16.87 -10.70 2.84
C ALA A 177 17.30 -10.36 4.29
N PRO A 178 18.50 -10.78 4.75
CA PRO A 178 18.95 -10.61 6.12
C PRO A 178 18.83 -9.17 6.65
N GLU A 179 19.19 -8.18 5.82
CA GLU A 179 19.17 -6.75 6.16
C GLU A 179 17.74 -6.25 6.40
N ARG A 180 16.78 -6.76 5.61
CA ARG A 180 15.35 -6.43 5.77
C ARG A 180 14.78 -7.08 7.02
N LEU A 181 15.12 -8.34 7.27
CA LEU A 181 14.73 -9.05 8.48
C LEU A 181 15.25 -8.33 9.74
N GLU A 182 16.51 -7.91 9.73
CA GLU A 182 17.09 -7.14 10.83
C GLU A 182 16.35 -5.82 11.05
N ARG A 183 16.10 -5.06 9.98
CA ARG A 183 15.37 -3.78 10.06
C ARG A 183 13.95 -3.93 10.61
N VAL A 184 13.21 -4.95 10.17
CA VAL A 184 11.85 -5.22 10.69
C VAL A 184 11.90 -5.57 12.18
N ASN A 185 12.89 -6.35 12.61
CA ASN A 185 13.06 -6.69 14.02
C ASN A 185 13.54 -5.50 14.88
N ASP A 186 14.46 -4.67 14.39
CA ASP A 186 14.88 -3.42 15.05
C ASP A 186 13.69 -2.48 15.23
N LEU A 187 12.86 -2.30 14.20
CA LEU A 187 11.65 -1.50 14.31
C LEU A 187 10.71 -2.06 15.39
N ALA A 188 10.51 -3.37 15.43
CA ALA A 188 9.67 -4.02 16.43
C ALA A 188 10.21 -3.85 17.86
N ASP A 189 11.53 -3.95 18.06
CA ASP A 189 12.18 -3.76 19.35
C ASP A 189 12.09 -2.31 19.84
N ARG A 190 12.22 -1.33 18.92
CA ARG A 190 12.08 0.10 19.22
C ARG A 190 10.66 0.47 19.59
N VAL A 191 9.67 -0.06 18.86
CA VAL A 191 8.25 0.19 19.10
C VAL A 191 7.83 -0.18 20.53
N GLU A 192 8.47 -1.16 21.18
CA GLU A 192 8.21 -1.46 22.60
C GLU A 192 8.47 -0.28 23.53
N ARG A 193 9.24 0.74 23.09
CA ARG A 193 9.61 1.92 23.88
C ARG A 193 9.00 3.21 23.36
N VAL A 194 8.04 3.17 22.44
CA VAL A 194 7.43 4.37 21.86
C VAL A 194 6.27 4.86 22.73
N GLU A 195 6.36 6.09 23.22
CA GLU A 195 5.21 6.77 23.83
C GLU A 195 4.41 7.48 22.74
N TRP A 196 3.14 7.08 22.59
CA TRP A 196 2.23 7.59 21.58
C TRP A 196 1.50 8.84 22.07
N SER A 197 1.45 9.85 21.21
CA SER A 197 0.66 11.05 21.37
C SER A 197 -0.79 10.73 21.00
N LEU A 198 -1.68 10.77 21.99
CA LEU A 198 -3.08 10.41 21.81
C LEU A 198 -3.87 11.60 21.24
N PRO A 199 -4.90 11.35 20.41
CA PRO A 199 -5.80 12.39 19.96
C PRO A 199 -6.49 13.10 21.13
N GLU A 200 -6.99 14.32 20.88
CA GLU A 200 -7.76 15.04 21.89
C GLU A 200 -8.97 14.20 22.36
N LEU A 201 -9.33 14.32 23.65
CA LEU A 201 -10.44 13.61 24.30
C LEU A 201 -10.24 12.09 24.48
N VAL A 202 -9.13 11.53 24.00
CA VAL A 202 -8.72 10.14 24.26
C VAL A 202 -7.84 10.07 25.51
N SER A 203 -8.19 9.21 26.46
CA SER A 203 -7.44 9.00 27.71
C SER A 203 -6.42 7.86 27.64
N SER A 204 -6.66 6.84 26.82
CA SER A 204 -5.72 5.74 26.58
C SER A 204 -5.94 5.08 25.22
N ALA A 205 -4.91 4.39 24.74
CA ALA A 205 -4.98 3.56 23.55
C ALA A 205 -4.41 2.15 23.83
N HIS A 206 -5.03 1.13 23.23
CA HIS A 206 -4.62 -0.26 23.32
C HIS A 206 -4.51 -0.88 21.92
N PHE A 207 -3.54 -1.77 21.74
CA PHE A 207 -3.29 -2.44 20.46
C PHE A 207 -3.70 -3.91 20.53
N HIS A 208 -4.52 -4.35 19.58
CA HIS A 208 -5.04 -5.70 19.51
C HIS A 208 -4.57 -6.36 18.22
N ALA A 209 -3.59 -7.25 18.34
CA ALA A 209 -3.09 -8.05 17.22
C ALA A 209 -3.65 -9.48 17.30
N MET A 210 -4.80 -9.67 16.65
CA MET A 210 -5.55 -10.94 16.63
C MET A 210 -4.84 -11.99 15.77
N GLY A 211 -5.04 -13.26 16.09
CA GLY A 211 -4.45 -14.38 15.34
C GLY A 211 -2.92 -14.54 15.48
N VAL A 212 -2.23 -13.58 16.10
CA VAL A 212 -0.78 -13.64 16.37
C VAL A 212 -0.49 -14.65 17.50
N PRO A 213 0.47 -15.58 17.33
CA PRO A 213 0.79 -16.58 18.35
C PRO A 213 1.16 -15.97 19.71
N ARG A 214 0.67 -16.58 20.79
CA ARG A 214 0.92 -16.19 22.19
C ARG A 214 0.35 -14.82 22.60
N LEU A 215 -0.46 -14.18 21.75
CA LEU A 215 -1.33 -13.09 22.15
C LEU A 215 -2.74 -13.66 22.31
N LEU A 216 -3.40 -13.30 23.41
CA LEU A 216 -4.82 -13.57 23.59
C LEU A 216 -5.57 -12.30 23.17
N PRO A 217 -6.59 -12.39 22.30
CA PRO A 217 -7.45 -11.26 22.05
C PRO A 217 -8.27 -11.00 23.31
N ASP A 218 -8.03 -9.87 23.97
CA ASP A 218 -8.72 -9.44 25.20
C ASP A 218 -9.50 -8.15 24.91
N MET A 219 -10.24 -8.15 23.79
CA MET A 219 -11.17 -7.06 23.48
C MET A 219 -12.48 -7.33 24.19
N ASP A 220 -12.84 -6.45 25.10
CA ASP A 220 -14.12 -6.48 25.78
C ASP A 220 -15.15 -5.65 24.99
N PHE A 221 -16.20 -6.29 24.51
CA PHE A 221 -17.32 -5.62 23.83
C PHE A 221 -18.54 -5.45 24.74
N SER A 222 -18.38 -5.61 26.06
CA SER A 222 -19.47 -5.34 26.99
C SER A 222 -19.81 -3.85 27.02
N GLY A 223 -21.11 -3.55 27.11
CA GLY A 223 -21.61 -2.18 27.07
C GLY A 223 -23.14 -2.14 27.06
N TYR A 224 -23.71 -1.01 27.45
CA TYR A 224 -25.16 -0.80 27.43
C TYR A 224 -25.65 -0.14 26.14
N ARG A 225 -24.77 0.45 25.34
CA ARG A 225 -25.07 1.03 24.03
C ARG A 225 -23.93 0.78 23.04
N HIS A 226 -24.26 0.46 21.79
CA HIS A 226 -23.29 0.17 20.74
C HIS A 226 -23.55 0.91 19.43
N LEU A 227 -22.47 1.21 18.71
CA LEU A 227 -22.48 1.54 17.29
C LEU A 227 -21.56 0.54 16.58
N VAL A 228 -22.07 -0.14 15.56
CA VAL A 228 -21.32 -1.09 14.74
C VAL A 228 -21.34 -0.59 13.31
N VAL A 229 -20.16 -0.25 12.78
CA VAL A 229 -19.95 0.15 11.39
C VAL A 229 -19.08 -0.92 10.74
N SER A 230 -19.59 -1.61 9.72
CA SER A 230 -18.81 -2.62 9.02
C SER A 230 -19.36 -2.88 7.61
N PRO A 231 -18.52 -2.96 6.56
CA PRO A 231 -18.99 -3.22 5.21
C PRO A 231 -19.44 -4.66 4.99
N PHE A 232 -18.88 -5.59 5.76
CA PHE A 232 -19.19 -7.02 5.71
C PHE A 232 -19.51 -7.48 7.12
N LEU A 233 -20.63 -8.18 7.28
CA LEU A 233 -21.10 -8.61 8.59
C LEU A 233 -21.89 -9.91 8.51
N ASN A 234 -22.01 -10.59 9.65
CA ASN A 234 -22.95 -11.68 9.83
C ASN A 234 -23.51 -11.69 11.26
N ARG A 235 -24.55 -12.50 11.50
CA ARG A 235 -25.29 -12.50 12.77
C ARG A 235 -24.38 -12.73 13.99
N GLU A 236 -23.48 -13.69 13.88
CA GLU A 236 -22.55 -14.05 14.96
C GLU A 236 -21.53 -12.94 15.22
N GLY A 237 -20.99 -12.33 14.16
CA GLY A 237 -20.08 -11.19 14.30
C GLY A 237 -20.73 -9.97 14.94
N VAL A 238 -21.95 -9.60 14.51
CA VAL A 238 -22.70 -8.49 15.12
C VAL A 238 -22.99 -8.75 16.60
N ARG A 239 -23.44 -9.96 16.96
CA ARG A 239 -23.65 -10.36 18.37
C ARG A 239 -22.39 -10.27 19.20
N HIS A 240 -21.25 -10.69 18.63
CA HIS A 240 -19.96 -10.64 19.31
C HIS A 240 -19.56 -9.19 19.63
N VAL A 241 -19.57 -8.30 18.63
CA VAL A 241 -19.10 -6.91 18.79
C VAL A 241 -20.10 -6.02 19.52
N SER A 242 -21.36 -6.44 19.65
CA SER A 242 -22.35 -5.78 20.51
C SER A 242 -22.38 -6.33 21.94
N GLY A 243 -21.50 -7.28 22.29
CA GLY A 243 -21.51 -7.91 23.62
C GLY A 243 -22.82 -8.63 23.93
N ASN A 244 -23.49 -9.18 22.91
CA ASN A 244 -24.85 -9.73 22.95
C ASN A 244 -25.95 -8.72 23.33
N ASN A 245 -25.65 -7.42 23.33
CA ASN A 245 -26.66 -6.37 23.46
C ASN A 245 -27.45 -6.25 22.16
N ALA A 246 -28.77 -6.09 22.30
CA ALA A 246 -29.70 -5.83 21.20
C ALA A 246 -30.68 -4.68 21.51
N GLN A 247 -30.57 -4.02 22.67
CA GLN A 247 -31.57 -3.05 23.14
C GLN A 247 -31.25 -1.60 22.74
N ASP A 248 -29.97 -1.25 22.58
CA ASP A 248 -29.51 0.07 22.18
C ASP A 248 -28.30 -0.07 21.25
N VAL A 249 -28.57 -0.49 20.01
CA VAL A 249 -27.56 -0.77 18.98
C VAL A 249 -27.90 -0.01 17.71
N ALA A 250 -26.93 0.75 17.20
CA ALA A 250 -26.94 1.28 15.84
C ALA A 250 -26.04 0.44 14.95
N LEU A 251 -26.55 0.00 13.81
CA LEU A 251 -25.83 -0.78 12.80
C LEU A 251 -25.73 0.03 11.51
N VAL A 252 -24.50 0.18 11.01
CA VAL A 252 -24.20 0.86 9.74
C VAL A 252 -23.45 -0.11 8.83
N SER A 253 -24.00 -0.39 7.66
CA SER A 253 -23.38 -1.33 6.73
C SER A 253 -23.81 -1.07 5.28
N ARG A 254 -23.48 -1.98 4.37
CA ARG A 254 -23.96 -1.97 2.98
C ARG A 254 -25.38 -2.55 2.93
N PRO A 255 -26.23 -2.10 2.00
CA PRO A 255 -27.57 -2.66 1.82
C PRO A 255 -27.56 -4.20 1.73
N GLU A 256 -26.72 -4.76 0.88
CA GLU A 256 -26.63 -6.21 0.63
C GLU A 256 -26.22 -7.00 1.88
N ALA A 257 -25.32 -6.44 2.70
CA ALA A 257 -24.86 -7.05 3.93
C ALA A 257 -25.94 -7.01 5.03
N ILE A 258 -26.72 -5.93 5.09
CA ILE A 258 -27.86 -5.80 6.00
C ILE A 258 -28.94 -6.80 5.62
N ASP A 259 -29.31 -6.87 4.35
CA ASP A 259 -30.33 -7.78 3.84
C ASP A 259 -29.99 -9.25 4.19
N ALA A 260 -28.71 -9.62 4.08
CA ALA A 260 -28.22 -10.96 4.41
C ALA A 260 -28.35 -11.37 5.89
N LEU A 261 -28.59 -10.43 6.83
CA LEU A 261 -28.86 -10.76 8.23
C LEU A 261 -30.25 -11.38 8.45
N GLY A 262 -31.19 -11.07 7.56
CA GLY A 262 -32.57 -11.52 7.60
C GLY A 262 -33.46 -10.73 8.58
N PRO A 263 -34.79 -10.67 8.33
CA PRO A 263 -35.71 -9.79 9.03
C PRO A 263 -35.88 -10.12 10.52
N GLU A 264 -35.77 -11.39 10.91
CA GLU A 264 -35.86 -11.82 12.31
C GLU A 264 -34.74 -11.21 13.17
N PHE A 265 -33.51 -11.22 12.66
CA PHE A 265 -32.37 -10.66 13.36
C PHE A 265 -32.48 -9.14 13.48
N LEU A 266 -32.85 -8.48 12.38
CA LEU A 266 -32.96 -7.02 12.31
C LEU A 266 -34.08 -6.48 13.21
N THR A 267 -35.23 -7.17 13.30
CA THR A 267 -36.31 -6.81 14.23
C THR A 267 -35.90 -6.94 15.70
N GLY A 268 -34.92 -7.82 15.98
CA GLY A 268 -34.34 -7.99 17.30
C GLY A 268 -33.46 -6.82 17.73
N LEU A 269 -32.84 -6.09 16.79
CA LEU A 269 -32.05 -4.90 17.07
C LEU A 269 -32.96 -3.71 17.37
N ARG A 270 -32.75 -3.10 18.53
CA ARG A 270 -33.51 -1.93 18.97
C ARG A 270 -32.57 -0.77 19.24
N ARG A 271 -33.12 0.44 19.02
CA ARG A 271 -32.55 1.70 19.49
C ARG A 271 -33.70 2.54 20.06
N PRO A 272 -33.60 3.04 21.31
CA PRO A 272 -34.68 3.81 21.90
C PRO A 272 -34.92 5.12 21.12
N ASN A 273 -36.16 5.29 20.64
CA ASN A 273 -36.65 6.51 19.96
C ASN A 273 -35.94 6.86 18.63
N ASP A 274 -35.30 5.90 17.95
CA ASP A 274 -34.62 6.13 16.68
C ASP A 274 -34.50 4.82 15.88
N ASP A 275 -34.12 4.92 14.61
CA ASP A 275 -33.82 3.76 13.77
C ASP A 275 -32.55 3.05 14.25
N ALA A 276 -32.54 1.71 14.12
CA ALA A 276 -31.40 0.89 14.52
C ALA A 276 -30.45 0.58 13.36
N VAL A 277 -30.89 0.76 12.11
CA VAL A 277 -30.18 0.29 10.91
C VAL A 277 -30.03 1.42 9.90
N PHE A 278 -28.81 1.63 9.43
CA PHE A 278 -28.44 2.73 8.55
C PHE A 278 -27.51 2.27 7.43
N VAL A 279 -27.55 3.01 6.33
CA VAL A 279 -26.58 2.94 5.22
C VAL A 279 -25.99 4.33 4.98
N LEU A 280 -24.85 4.41 4.31
CA LEU A 280 -24.35 5.70 3.84
C LEU A 280 -25.35 6.33 2.86
N ASP A 281 -25.58 7.63 3.00
CA ASP A 281 -26.36 8.41 2.04
C ASP A 281 -25.63 8.39 0.69
N PRO A 282 -26.29 8.04 -0.44
CA PRO A 282 -25.69 8.12 -1.77
C PRO A 282 -25.09 9.51 -2.09
N LEU A 283 -25.66 10.59 -1.55
CA LEU A 283 -25.14 11.95 -1.70
C LEU A 283 -23.81 12.16 -0.97
N ALA A 284 -23.49 11.36 0.05
CA ALA A 284 -22.18 11.36 0.71
C ALA A 284 -21.05 10.85 -0.19
N ASN A 285 -21.37 10.22 -1.34
CA ASN A 285 -20.39 9.80 -2.34
C ASN A 285 -20.17 10.85 -3.44
N LEU A 286 -20.97 11.93 -3.49
CA LEU A 286 -20.78 13.04 -4.42
C LEU A 286 -19.70 13.97 -3.84
N ASP A 287 -18.46 13.77 -4.28
CA ASP A 287 -17.30 14.58 -3.89
C ASP A 287 -17.62 16.08 -4.09
N THR A 288 -17.71 16.86 -3.02
CA THR A 288 -17.98 18.32 -3.06
C THR A 288 -16.76 19.14 -3.50
N GLY A 289 -15.83 18.56 -4.26
CA GLY A 289 -14.50 19.15 -4.48
C GLY A 289 -13.78 18.85 -5.79
N SER A 290 -14.40 18.29 -6.83
CA SER A 290 -13.73 18.13 -8.14
C SER A 290 -14.64 18.45 -9.32
N VAL A 291 -14.62 19.73 -9.73
CA VAL A 291 -14.83 20.08 -11.15
C VAL A 291 -13.51 19.84 -11.86
N GLU A 292 -13.15 18.58 -12.07
CA GLU A 292 -12.16 18.23 -13.09
C GLU A 292 -12.92 17.80 -14.33
N ALA A 293 -12.72 18.57 -15.39
CA ALA A 293 -13.39 18.39 -16.66
C ALA A 293 -13.18 16.97 -17.17
N GLU A 294 -14.29 16.26 -17.40
CA GLU A 294 -14.32 15.09 -18.28
C GLU A 294 -13.64 15.50 -19.60
N THR A 295 -12.43 15.00 -19.83
CA THR A 295 -11.84 15.03 -21.16
C THR A 295 -12.59 13.96 -21.97
N PRO A 296 -13.28 14.33 -23.07
CA PRO A 296 -14.02 13.36 -23.85
C PRO A 296 -13.01 12.41 -24.51
N ALA A 297 -13.20 11.12 -24.28
CA ALA A 297 -12.53 10.07 -25.03
C ALA A 297 -12.76 10.31 -26.52
N THR A 298 -11.72 10.72 -27.24
CA THR A 298 -11.74 10.80 -28.69
C THR A 298 -11.77 9.39 -29.25
N GLY A 299 -12.83 9.11 -30.02
CA GLY A 299 -13.09 7.82 -30.62
C GLY A 299 -11.99 7.39 -31.61
N GLY A 300 -11.59 6.13 -31.46
CA GLY A 300 -10.93 5.34 -32.50
C GLY A 300 -11.75 4.06 -32.70
N ASP A 301 -12.55 4.03 -33.76
CA ASP A 301 -13.30 2.86 -34.21
C ASP A 301 -12.34 1.73 -34.61
N GLY A 302 -12.52 0.56 -34.02
CA GLY A 302 -11.76 -0.65 -34.33
C GLY A 302 -12.37 -1.87 -33.66
N GLY A 303 -13.40 -2.44 -34.30
CA GLY A 303 -14.14 -3.59 -33.80
C GLY A 303 -13.28 -4.84 -33.57
N GLY A 304 -13.36 -5.39 -32.36
CA GLY A 304 -12.79 -6.68 -31.98
C GLY A 304 -13.43 -7.16 -30.67
N THR A 305 -14.27 -8.19 -30.76
CA THR A 305 -15.05 -8.76 -29.66
C THR A 305 -14.21 -9.74 -28.82
N HIS A 306 -13.75 -9.33 -27.64
CA HIS A 306 -13.30 -10.21 -26.53
C HIS A 306 -13.62 -9.50 -25.20
N ARG A 307 -14.78 -9.75 -24.58
CA ARG A 307 -15.06 -10.72 -23.49
C ARG A 307 -14.29 -10.47 -22.18
N HIS A 308 -14.99 -9.84 -21.22
CA HIS A 308 -14.84 -9.82 -19.76
C HIS A 308 -13.45 -10.13 -19.18
N ASP A 309 -12.62 -9.10 -19.02
CA ASP A 309 -11.54 -9.10 -18.04
C ASP A 309 -12.08 -8.52 -16.71
N GLN A 310 -12.02 -9.36 -15.67
CA GLN A 310 -12.28 -9.11 -14.24
C GLN A 310 -13.64 -8.49 -13.87
N PRO A 311 -14.43 -9.10 -12.96
CA PRO A 311 -15.17 -8.29 -12.01
C PRO A 311 -14.10 -7.68 -11.10
N ALA A 312 -13.61 -6.48 -11.43
CA ALA A 312 -13.27 -5.60 -10.32
C ALA A 312 -14.52 -5.60 -9.45
N ASN A 313 -14.39 -5.91 -8.15
CA ASN A 313 -15.48 -5.64 -7.22
C ASN A 313 -15.77 -4.14 -7.35
N GLY A 314 -16.72 -3.74 -8.20
CA GLY A 314 -17.14 -2.34 -8.35
C GLY A 314 -17.56 -1.78 -6.98
N ASP A 315 -17.91 -2.69 -6.08
CA ASP A 315 -18.17 -2.52 -4.66
C ASP A 315 -16.98 -2.05 -3.81
N GLU A 316 -15.72 -2.26 -4.18
CA GLU A 316 -14.56 -1.71 -3.45
C GLU A 316 -14.24 -0.27 -3.88
N LEU A 317 -14.75 0.20 -5.02
CA LEU A 317 -14.42 1.51 -5.57
C LEU A 317 -15.23 2.64 -4.94
N VAL A 318 -16.48 2.39 -4.52
CA VAL A 318 -17.41 3.36 -3.94
C VAL A 318 -18.24 2.69 -2.84
N GLY A 319 -18.58 3.42 -1.77
CA GLY A 319 -19.45 2.94 -0.69
C GLY A 319 -18.77 2.93 0.67
N LEU A 320 -19.15 2.01 1.55
CA LEU A 320 -18.61 1.88 2.91
C LEU A 320 -17.45 0.88 2.92
N HIS A 321 -16.35 1.23 3.57
CA HIS A 321 -15.26 0.31 3.89
C HIS A 321 -14.73 0.48 5.34
N ALA A 322 -15.35 1.35 6.14
CA ALA A 322 -14.99 1.58 7.54
C ALA A 322 -15.39 0.39 8.45
N LYS A 323 -14.50 0.02 9.37
CA LYS A 323 -14.75 -0.95 10.45
C LYS A 323 -14.54 -0.24 11.78
N ILE A 324 -15.65 0.13 12.41
CA ILE A 324 -15.64 0.86 13.68
C ILE A 324 -16.66 0.19 14.60
N THR A 325 -16.26 -0.11 15.83
CA THR A 325 -17.19 -0.53 16.88
C THR A 325 -17.05 0.42 18.06
N ILE A 326 -18.17 0.89 18.61
CA ILE A 326 -18.20 1.71 19.81
C ILE A 326 -19.03 1.00 20.86
N ALA A 327 -18.49 0.88 22.07
CA ALA A 327 -19.18 0.36 23.23
C ALA A 327 -19.17 1.39 24.36
N GLU A 328 -20.35 1.85 24.79
CA GLU A 328 -20.49 2.70 25.98
C GLU A 328 -20.65 1.82 27.23
N ARG A 329 -19.80 2.08 28.23
CA ARG A 329 -19.76 1.34 29.49
C ARG A 329 -20.18 2.18 30.68
N ASN A 330 -20.50 1.50 31.77
CA ASN A 330 -20.89 2.11 33.03
C ASN A 330 -19.83 3.13 33.49
N ARG A 331 -20.26 4.16 34.23
CA ARG A 331 -19.42 5.31 34.66
C ARG A 331 -19.02 6.30 33.56
N GLY A 332 -19.65 6.20 32.38
CA GLY A 332 -19.49 7.20 31.32
C GLY A 332 -18.20 7.04 30.52
N GLU A 333 -17.64 5.83 30.48
CA GLU A 333 -16.50 5.45 29.66
C GLU A 333 -16.99 4.94 28.29
N THR A 334 -16.18 5.13 27.26
CA THR A 334 -16.47 4.65 25.90
C THR A 334 -15.21 4.12 25.25
N HIS A 335 -15.38 2.98 24.59
CA HIS A 335 -14.33 2.28 23.86
C HIS A 335 -14.66 2.35 22.38
N VAL A 336 -13.71 2.85 21.59
CA VAL A 336 -13.82 2.97 20.13
C VAL A 336 -12.76 2.05 19.52
N PHE A 337 -13.20 1.02 18.83
CA PHE A 337 -12.35 0.05 18.14
C PHE A 337 -12.31 0.38 16.65
N VAL A 338 -11.12 0.61 16.11
CA VAL A 338 -10.91 0.91 14.69
C VAL A 338 -9.78 0.06 14.13
N GLY A 339 -9.99 -0.58 12.99
CA GLY A 339 -8.94 -1.35 12.32
C GLY A 339 -9.48 -2.28 11.25
N SER A 340 -8.89 -3.45 11.13
CA SER A 340 -9.18 -4.32 9.98
C SER A 340 -10.37 -5.28 10.17
N ALA A 341 -10.79 -5.54 11.41
CA ALA A 341 -11.76 -6.57 11.73
C ALA A 341 -13.19 -6.17 11.33
N ASN A 342 -13.77 -6.95 10.42
CA ASN A 342 -15.18 -6.89 10.07
C ASN A 342 -16.06 -7.48 11.19
N ALA A 343 -17.34 -7.10 11.26
CA ALA A 343 -18.31 -7.67 12.20
C ALA A 343 -18.78 -9.06 11.74
N THR A 344 -17.83 -9.99 11.60
CA THR A 344 -18.03 -11.38 11.13
C THR A 344 -17.41 -12.36 12.10
N ASP A 345 -17.98 -13.56 12.20
CA ASP A 345 -17.39 -14.68 12.94
C ASP A 345 -15.95 -15.02 12.48
N ALA A 346 -15.64 -14.90 11.19
CA ALA A 346 -14.31 -15.18 10.66
C ALA A 346 -13.21 -14.25 11.25
N ALA A 347 -13.52 -12.95 11.39
CA ALA A 347 -12.60 -11.97 11.96
C ALA A 347 -12.20 -12.33 13.40
N TYR A 348 -13.18 -12.68 14.24
CA TYR A 348 -12.98 -13.04 15.65
C TYR A 348 -12.72 -14.54 15.88
N GLY A 349 -12.89 -15.37 14.85
CA GLY A 349 -12.76 -16.83 14.85
C GLY A 349 -11.41 -17.34 14.37
N GLY A 350 -10.44 -16.46 14.14
CA GLY A 350 -9.04 -16.83 13.96
C GLY A 350 -8.30 -16.19 12.79
N ASN A 351 -8.90 -15.24 12.07
CA ASN A 351 -8.14 -14.38 11.16
C ASN A 351 -7.05 -13.63 11.92
N VAL A 352 -6.01 -13.23 11.19
CA VAL A 352 -5.08 -12.21 11.70
C VAL A 352 -5.66 -10.85 11.35
N GLU A 353 -5.87 -10.04 12.37
CA GLU A 353 -6.47 -8.71 12.28
C GLU A 353 -5.70 -7.78 13.22
N PHE A 354 -5.69 -6.48 12.93
CA PHE A 354 -5.11 -5.47 13.82
C PHE A 354 -6.15 -4.38 14.10
N VAL A 355 -6.36 -4.10 15.39
CA VAL A 355 -7.33 -3.11 15.86
C VAL A 355 -6.66 -2.21 16.90
N VAL A 356 -6.93 -0.91 16.80
CA VAL A 356 -6.61 0.07 17.83
C VAL A 356 -7.89 0.34 18.60
N GLU A 357 -7.82 0.20 19.92
CA GLU A 357 -8.88 0.61 20.84
C GLU A 357 -8.51 1.95 21.46
N LEU A 358 -9.40 2.93 21.35
CA LEU A 358 -9.29 4.25 21.98
C LEU A 358 -10.32 4.35 23.10
N VAL A 359 -9.89 4.81 24.27
CA VAL A 359 -10.77 4.98 25.43
C VAL A 359 -10.95 6.46 25.72
N GLY A 360 -12.18 6.88 25.99
CA GLY A 360 -12.49 8.24 26.42
C GLY A 360 -13.85 8.34 27.10
N ARG A 361 -14.39 9.55 27.22
CA ARG A 361 -15.68 9.79 27.90
C ARG A 361 -16.84 9.64 26.91
N ALA A 362 -17.94 9.04 27.35
CA ALA A 362 -19.14 8.83 26.54
C ALA A 362 -19.79 10.11 26.03
N LYS A 363 -19.66 11.22 26.75
CA LYS A 363 -20.15 12.53 26.26
C LYS A 363 -19.37 13.07 25.06
N ASP A 364 -18.13 12.60 24.88
CA ASP A 364 -17.21 13.10 23.85
C ASP A 364 -17.11 12.11 22.69
N LEU A 365 -16.96 10.82 23.00
CA LEU A 365 -16.71 9.74 22.03
C LEU A 365 -17.87 8.74 21.88
N GLY A 366 -18.96 8.94 22.64
CA GLY A 366 -20.07 8.00 22.70
C GLY A 366 -20.92 7.96 21.45
N VAL A 367 -21.72 6.90 21.36
CA VAL A 367 -22.70 6.67 20.30
C VAL A 367 -23.71 7.81 20.25
N LYS A 368 -24.10 8.38 21.39
CA LYS A 368 -24.99 9.56 21.41
C LYS A 368 -24.40 10.75 20.66
N THR A 369 -23.12 11.05 20.86
CA THR A 369 -22.45 12.18 20.21
C THR A 369 -22.35 11.96 18.70
N MET A 370 -22.03 10.72 18.29
CA MET A 370 -21.89 10.38 16.86
C MET A 370 -23.21 10.23 16.12
N MET A 371 -24.25 9.75 16.80
CA MET A 371 -25.55 9.41 16.21
C MET A 371 -26.67 10.42 16.54
N ALA A 372 -26.36 11.56 17.16
CA ALA A 372 -27.32 12.63 17.39
C ALA A 372 -27.76 13.26 16.07
N ILE A 373 -29.06 13.50 15.91
CA ILE A 373 -29.59 14.31 14.81
C ILE A 373 -29.21 15.77 15.08
N GLN A 374 -28.51 16.39 14.14
CA GLN A 374 -28.07 17.78 14.26
C GLN A 374 -29.13 18.69 13.63
N GLU A 375 -29.60 19.69 14.39
CA GLU A 375 -30.56 20.69 13.90
C GLU A 375 -29.86 21.82 13.11
N ASP A 376 -28.58 22.06 13.39
CA ASP A 376 -27.75 23.05 12.70
C ASP A 376 -26.95 22.38 11.56
N PRO A 377 -27.13 22.82 10.30
CA PRO A 377 -26.39 22.31 9.14
C PRO A 377 -24.86 22.50 9.24
N THR A 378 -24.38 23.40 10.09
CA THR A 378 -22.95 23.71 10.24
C THR A 378 -22.22 22.80 11.24
N THR A 379 -22.95 22.02 12.03
CA THR A 379 -22.40 21.03 12.96
C THR A 379 -22.64 19.64 12.43
N ALA A 380 -21.79 19.18 11.50
CA ALA A 380 -21.89 17.82 10.95
C ALA A 380 -21.26 16.79 11.90
N ASN A 381 -21.93 15.64 12.06
CA ASN A 381 -21.41 14.47 12.77
C ASN A 381 -21.63 13.22 11.90
N PHE A 382 -21.21 12.04 12.36
CA PHE A 382 -21.34 10.83 11.56
C PHE A 382 -22.79 10.54 11.11
N ARG A 383 -23.81 10.86 11.94
CA ARG A 383 -25.23 10.69 11.57
C ARG A 383 -25.64 11.45 10.32
N SER A 384 -25.00 12.57 9.98
CA SER A 384 -25.35 13.37 8.80
C SER A 384 -24.97 12.71 7.47
N LEU A 385 -24.09 11.71 7.50
CA LEU A 385 -23.71 10.89 6.34
C LEU A 385 -24.61 9.67 6.13
N LEU A 386 -25.59 9.47 7.01
CA LEU A 386 -26.36 8.24 7.10
C LEU A 386 -27.83 8.49 6.79
N GLN A 387 -28.44 7.52 6.14
CA GLN A 387 -29.90 7.41 6.02
C GLN A 387 -30.36 6.11 6.68
N ALA A 388 -31.54 6.16 7.30
CA ALA A 388 -32.18 4.96 7.83
C ALA A 388 -32.49 4.00 6.67
N TYR A 389 -32.27 2.72 6.89
CA TYR A 389 -32.47 1.70 5.87
C TYR A 389 -33.54 0.71 6.29
N THR A 390 -34.54 0.52 5.41
CA THR A 390 -35.54 -0.53 5.56
C THR A 390 -35.16 -1.69 4.65
N PRO A 391 -34.87 -2.88 5.20
CA PRO A 391 -34.50 -4.04 4.40
C PRO A 391 -35.63 -4.46 3.46
N GLU A 392 -35.28 -4.92 2.26
CA GLU A 392 -36.26 -5.47 1.33
C GLU A 392 -36.58 -6.94 1.69
N PRO A 393 -37.86 -7.31 1.89
CA PRO A 393 -38.23 -8.61 2.45
C PRO A 393 -37.90 -9.82 1.56
N ASP A 394 -37.68 -9.61 0.26
CA ASP A 394 -37.50 -10.67 -0.76
C ASP A 394 -36.22 -10.53 -1.59
N ARG A 395 -35.27 -9.67 -1.21
CA ARG A 395 -33.97 -9.65 -1.90
C ARG A 395 -33.24 -10.93 -1.52
N ALA A 396 -33.27 -11.90 -2.43
CA ALA A 396 -32.49 -13.12 -2.30
C ALA A 396 -31.06 -12.71 -1.91
N MET A 397 -30.53 -13.34 -0.86
CA MET A 397 -29.11 -13.24 -0.56
C MET A 397 -28.38 -13.40 -1.89
N PRO A 398 -27.42 -12.54 -2.25
CA PRO A 398 -26.41 -13.00 -3.18
C PRO A 398 -25.84 -14.22 -2.49
N GLU A 399 -26.20 -15.41 -2.96
CA GLU A 399 -25.41 -16.59 -2.67
C GLU A 399 -24.00 -16.14 -3.02
N LEU A 400 -23.15 -16.01 -2.00
CA LEU A 400 -21.72 -15.88 -2.25
C LEU A 400 -21.44 -17.10 -3.09
N ASP A 401 -21.22 -16.90 -4.38
CA ASP A 401 -21.12 -17.98 -5.34
C ASP A 401 -20.11 -18.96 -4.75
N GLU A 402 -20.58 -20.13 -4.29
CA GLU A 402 -19.76 -21.06 -3.52
C GLU A 402 -18.55 -21.46 -4.36
N GLU A 403 -18.71 -21.47 -5.69
CA GLU A 403 -17.66 -21.69 -6.67
C GLU A 403 -16.66 -20.53 -6.71
N LEU A 404 -17.12 -19.27 -6.67
CA LEU A 404 -16.24 -18.10 -6.59
C LEU A 404 -15.43 -18.14 -5.29
N HIS A 405 -16.06 -18.40 -4.14
CA HIS A 405 -15.37 -18.47 -2.86
C HIS A 405 -14.37 -19.64 -2.80
N ALA A 406 -14.72 -20.78 -3.38
CA ALA A 406 -13.82 -21.92 -3.52
C ALA A 406 -12.63 -21.56 -4.42
N LEU A 407 -12.86 -20.89 -5.55
CA LEU A 407 -11.83 -20.49 -6.50
C LEU A 407 -10.88 -19.42 -5.91
N GLU A 408 -11.41 -18.44 -5.18
CA GLU A 408 -10.58 -17.49 -4.42
C GLU A 408 -9.71 -18.22 -3.40
N ASN A 409 -10.28 -19.21 -2.72
CA ASN A 409 -9.54 -19.96 -1.73
C ASN A 409 -8.42 -20.77 -2.35
N LEU A 410 -8.69 -21.43 -3.48
CA LEU A 410 -7.73 -22.14 -4.29
C LEU A 410 -6.60 -21.20 -4.77
N LEU A 411 -6.95 -20.05 -5.36
CA LEU A 411 -5.98 -19.06 -5.83
C LEU A 411 -5.02 -18.62 -4.72
N ARG A 412 -5.54 -18.31 -3.53
CA ARG A 412 -4.72 -17.95 -2.36
C ARG A 412 -3.81 -19.10 -1.89
N SER A 413 -4.26 -20.35 -2.02
CA SER A 413 -3.44 -21.52 -1.67
C SER A 413 -2.31 -21.74 -2.69
N LEU A 414 -2.61 -21.64 -3.98
CA LEU A 414 -1.61 -21.75 -5.06
C LEU A 414 -0.59 -20.61 -5.01
N ALA A 415 -1.04 -19.38 -4.79
CA ALA A 415 -0.17 -18.21 -4.65
C ALA A 415 0.71 -18.24 -3.39
N ALA A 416 0.37 -19.07 -2.40
CA ALA A 416 1.16 -19.25 -1.18
C ALA A 416 2.30 -20.29 -1.33
N VAL A 417 2.37 -20.97 -2.48
CA VAL A 417 3.49 -21.85 -2.84
C VAL A 417 4.72 -21.00 -3.17
N PRO A 418 5.92 -21.33 -2.63
CA PRO A 418 7.13 -20.60 -2.99
C PRO A 418 7.53 -20.88 -4.44
N PHE A 419 7.71 -19.81 -5.20
CA PHE A 419 8.26 -19.85 -6.56
C PHE A 419 9.69 -19.31 -6.58
N ARG A 420 10.48 -19.74 -7.57
CA ARG A 420 11.82 -19.22 -7.85
C ARG A 420 11.95 -18.98 -9.35
N MET A 421 12.67 -17.92 -9.70
CA MET A 421 12.95 -17.56 -11.08
C MET A 421 14.46 -17.56 -11.30
N GLU A 422 15.01 -18.55 -12.00
CA GLU A 422 16.42 -18.55 -12.36
C GLU A 422 16.64 -17.76 -13.66
N VAL A 423 17.53 -16.78 -13.61
CA VAL A 423 17.86 -15.92 -14.76
C VAL A 423 19.16 -16.42 -15.42
N GLN A 424 19.12 -16.67 -16.73
CA GLN A 424 20.26 -17.11 -17.51
C GLN A 424 20.42 -16.23 -18.77
N PRO A 425 21.62 -15.69 -19.07
CA PRO A 425 21.84 -14.94 -20.29
C PRO A 425 21.80 -15.86 -21.52
N VAL A 426 21.14 -15.41 -22.60
CA VAL A 426 21.05 -16.10 -23.89
C VAL A 426 21.26 -15.11 -25.03
N GLU A 427 22.46 -15.09 -25.60
CA GLU A 427 22.88 -14.14 -26.64
C GLU A 427 22.69 -12.67 -26.24
N ARG A 428 21.60 -12.03 -26.66
CA ARG A 428 21.21 -10.64 -26.35
C ARG A 428 20.03 -10.54 -25.37
N ASP A 429 19.40 -11.67 -25.07
CA ASP A 429 18.21 -11.79 -24.23
C ASP A 429 18.53 -12.59 -22.97
N TYR A 430 17.51 -12.82 -22.14
CA TYR A 430 17.59 -13.61 -20.92
C TYR A 430 16.50 -14.66 -20.91
N ARG A 431 16.86 -15.89 -20.54
CA ARG A 431 15.92 -16.96 -20.23
C ARG A 431 15.60 -16.93 -18.74
N LEU A 432 14.31 -16.92 -18.43
CA LEU A 432 13.76 -16.95 -17.08
C LEU A 432 13.13 -18.33 -16.87
N HIS A 433 13.69 -19.12 -15.96
CA HIS A 433 13.19 -20.44 -15.61
C HIS A 433 12.42 -20.38 -14.29
N LEU A 434 11.09 -20.45 -14.38
CA LEU A 434 10.17 -20.41 -13.25
C LEU A 434 9.91 -21.83 -12.74
N THR A 435 10.19 -22.05 -11.47
CA THR A 435 9.92 -23.32 -10.78
C THR A 435 9.17 -23.12 -9.47
N SER A 436 8.38 -24.11 -9.05
CA SER A 436 7.73 -24.11 -7.73
C SER A 436 8.42 -25.08 -6.76
N GLU A 437 8.58 -24.67 -5.50
CA GLU A 437 9.21 -25.50 -4.46
C GLU A 437 8.30 -26.61 -3.93
N ALA A 438 6.98 -26.48 -4.15
CA ALA A 438 5.99 -27.51 -3.86
C ALA A 438 5.08 -27.72 -5.07
N GLU A 439 4.27 -28.79 -5.01
CA GLU A 439 3.27 -29.06 -6.04
C GLU A 439 2.15 -28.01 -6.00
N LEU A 440 1.74 -27.58 -7.18
CA LEU A 440 0.51 -26.82 -7.37
C LEU A 440 -0.64 -27.82 -7.35
N ASP A 441 -1.31 -27.93 -6.20
CA ASP A 441 -2.45 -28.81 -6.01
C ASP A 441 -3.76 -28.09 -6.35
N PHE A 442 -4.45 -28.56 -7.39
CA PHE A 442 -5.73 -28.02 -7.84
C PHE A 442 -6.63 -29.12 -8.42
N PRO A 443 -7.96 -28.98 -8.35
CA PRO A 443 -8.85 -30.06 -8.78
C PRO A 443 -8.79 -30.31 -10.30
N GLU A 444 -9.11 -31.54 -10.71
CA GLU A 444 -9.22 -31.91 -12.13
C GLU A 444 -10.17 -30.95 -12.89
N GLY A 445 -9.81 -30.62 -14.13
CA GLY A 445 -10.55 -29.68 -14.97
C GLY A 445 -10.31 -28.20 -14.66
N HIS A 446 -9.54 -27.86 -13.63
CA HIS A 446 -9.04 -26.51 -13.45
C HIS A 446 -7.80 -26.28 -14.32
N VAL A 447 -7.60 -25.03 -14.73
CA VAL A 447 -6.46 -24.61 -15.55
C VAL A 447 -5.71 -23.50 -14.83
N VAL A 448 -4.41 -23.69 -14.63
CA VAL A 448 -3.51 -22.67 -14.08
C VAL A 448 -2.63 -22.13 -15.21
N GLN A 449 -2.63 -20.80 -15.39
CA GLN A 449 -1.78 -20.12 -16.35
C GLN A 449 -0.82 -19.17 -15.62
N LEU A 450 0.44 -19.19 -16.04
CA LEU A 450 1.52 -18.38 -15.48
C LEU A 450 2.17 -17.55 -16.59
N ALA A 451 2.26 -16.25 -16.41
CA ALA A 451 2.86 -15.32 -17.38
C ALA A 451 3.72 -14.29 -16.65
N LEU A 452 4.76 -13.75 -17.28
CA LEU A 452 5.48 -12.60 -16.72
C LEU A 452 4.56 -11.38 -16.68
N LEU A 453 4.66 -10.56 -15.63
CA LEU A 453 3.86 -9.33 -15.53
C LEU A 453 4.20 -8.32 -16.65
N THR A 454 5.48 -8.27 -17.05
CA THR A 454 6.04 -7.35 -18.05
C THR A 454 5.72 -7.76 -19.49
N GLU A 455 5.42 -9.04 -19.75
CA GLU A 455 5.19 -9.55 -21.10
C GLU A 455 3.74 -9.97 -21.33
N ARG A 456 3.13 -9.40 -22.37
CA ARG A 456 1.78 -9.78 -22.79
C ARG A 456 1.83 -10.88 -23.85
N GLY A 457 1.02 -11.92 -23.65
CA GLY A 457 0.73 -12.93 -24.69
C GLY A 457 1.54 -14.21 -24.61
N MET A 458 2.56 -14.30 -23.75
CA MET A 458 3.24 -15.56 -23.44
C MET A 458 2.79 -16.07 -22.06
N SER A 459 2.27 -17.29 -22.03
CA SER A 459 1.93 -17.96 -20.77
C SER A 459 2.26 -19.45 -20.82
N HIS A 460 2.70 -19.97 -19.69
CA HIS A 460 2.75 -21.40 -19.43
C HIS A 460 1.38 -21.84 -18.89
N THR A 461 0.84 -22.94 -19.41
CA THR A 461 -0.45 -23.48 -19.00
C THR A 461 -0.26 -24.88 -18.41
N GLN A 462 -0.75 -25.07 -17.18
CA GLN A 462 -0.74 -26.33 -16.47
C GLN A 462 -2.20 -26.78 -16.25
N THR A 463 -2.49 -28.03 -16.63
CA THR A 463 -3.84 -28.63 -16.57
C THR A 463 -3.93 -29.80 -15.60
N GLU A 464 -2.78 -30.27 -15.08
CA GLU A 464 -2.69 -31.33 -14.09
C GLU A 464 -1.90 -30.85 -12.86
N PRO A 465 -2.22 -31.31 -11.64
CA PRO A 465 -1.44 -31.00 -10.45
C PRO A 465 0.02 -31.42 -10.60
N GLY A 466 0.91 -30.65 -10.01
CA GLY A 466 2.34 -30.92 -10.08
C GLY A 466 3.19 -29.69 -9.87
N ARG A 467 4.51 -29.88 -9.88
CA ARG A 467 5.46 -28.77 -9.81
C ARG A 467 5.41 -27.96 -11.11
N CYS A 468 5.45 -26.65 -10.98
CA CYS A 468 5.62 -25.75 -12.10
C CYS A 468 7.05 -25.88 -12.64
N ASP A 469 7.16 -25.94 -13.97
CA ASP A 469 8.40 -25.86 -14.73
C ASP A 469 8.09 -25.09 -16.03
N ALA A 470 8.41 -23.80 -16.03
CA ALA A 470 8.08 -22.88 -17.12
C ALA A 470 9.31 -22.08 -17.54
N SER A 471 9.47 -21.82 -18.83
CA SER A 471 10.57 -21.01 -19.37
C SER A 471 10.02 -19.84 -20.18
N PHE A 472 10.54 -18.66 -19.91
CA PHE A 472 10.25 -17.42 -20.63
C PHE A 472 11.55 -16.85 -21.22
N VAL A 473 11.47 -16.06 -22.28
CA VAL A 473 12.62 -15.36 -22.87
C VAL A 473 12.26 -13.89 -22.99
N THR A 474 13.09 -13.03 -22.41
CA THR A 474 12.81 -11.60 -22.31
C THR A 474 14.08 -10.75 -22.39
N VAL A 475 13.95 -9.43 -22.52
CA VAL A 475 15.07 -8.48 -22.52
C VAL A 475 15.42 -8.04 -21.09
N LEU A 476 16.62 -7.49 -20.88
CA LEU A 476 17.11 -7.09 -19.56
C LEU A 476 16.09 -6.25 -18.75
N ALA A 477 15.48 -5.24 -19.38
CA ALA A 477 14.53 -4.33 -18.73
C ALA A 477 13.19 -4.98 -18.33
N ASP A 478 12.86 -6.14 -18.91
CA ASP A 478 11.58 -6.82 -18.70
C ASP A 478 11.71 -8.04 -17.77
N ILE A 479 12.92 -8.34 -17.29
CA ILE A 479 13.14 -9.31 -16.21
C ILE A 479 12.42 -8.81 -14.95
N THR A 480 11.55 -9.63 -14.40
CA THR A 480 10.78 -9.30 -13.18
C THR A 480 10.51 -10.57 -12.36
N PRO A 481 10.49 -10.49 -11.01
CA PRO A 481 9.99 -11.55 -10.15
C PRO A 481 8.45 -11.63 -10.14
N PHE A 482 7.74 -10.66 -10.72
CA PHE A 482 6.28 -10.68 -10.73
C PHE A 482 5.72 -11.56 -11.84
N VAL A 483 5.00 -12.60 -11.45
CA VAL A 483 4.32 -13.53 -12.35
C VAL A 483 2.81 -13.41 -12.16
N VAL A 484 2.07 -13.24 -13.25
CA VAL A 484 0.61 -13.30 -13.24
C VAL A 484 0.18 -14.75 -13.21
N MET A 485 -0.47 -15.14 -12.12
CA MET A 485 -1.15 -16.44 -11.99
C MET A 485 -2.64 -16.25 -12.27
N ARG A 486 -3.17 -16.99 -13.24
CA ARG A 486 -4.58 -17.04 -13.59
C ARG A 486 -5.11 -18.45 -13.38
N VAL A 487 -6.21 -18.59 -12.65
CA VAL A 487 -6.84 -19.88 -12.36
C VAL A 487 -8.25 -19.85 -12.93
N THR A 488 -8.54 -20.83 -13.79
CA THR A 488 -9.86 -21.05 -14.39
C THR A 488 -10.46 -22.32 -13.82
N ASN A 489 -11.68 -22.25 -13.30
CA ASN A 489 -12.40 -23.44 -12.83
C ASN A 489 -13.19 -24.12 -13.97
N THR A 490 -13.89 -25.20 -13.63
CA THR A 490 -14.70 -25.98 -14.58
C THR A 490 -15.94 -25.25 -15.10
N THR A 491 -16.40 -24.20 -14.40
CA THR A 491 -17.52 -23.35 -14.82
C THR A 491 -17.08 -22.12 -15.62
N ASN A 492 -15.78 -22.03 -15.95
CA ASN A 492 -15.14 -20.90 -16.65
C ASN A 492 -15.09 -19.60 -15.83
N LEU A 493 -15.25 -19.64 -14.51
CA LEU A 493 -14.86 -18.54 -13.64
C LEU A 493 -13.34 -18.43 -13.65
N VAL A 494 -12.86 -17.20 -13.81
CA VAL A 494 -11.44 -16.87 -13.91
C VAL A 494 -11.08 -15.88 -12.82
N LEU A 495 -10.11 -16.24 -11.98
CA LEU A 495 -9.47 -15.30 -11.06
C LEU A 495 -8.00 -15.17 -11.39
N SER A 496 -7.41 -14.03 -11.05
CA SER A 496 -5.99 -13.77 -11.30
C SER A 496 -5.36 -13.00 -10.16
N THR A 497 -4.07 -13.23 -9.94
CA THR A 497 -3.26 -12.51 -8.95
C THR A 497 -1.82 -12.43 -9.42
N VAL A 498 -1.07 -11.47 -8.88
CA VAL A 498 0.39 -11.44 -9.03
C VAL A 498 1.02 -12.30 -7.92
N VAL A 499 1.91 -13.21 -8.31
CA VAL A 499 2.78 -13.95 -7.39
C VAL A 499 4.20 -13.42 -7.51
N HIS A 500 4.94 -13.45 -6.39
CA HIS A 500 6.32 -13.01 -6.33
C HIS A 500 7.25 -14.22 -6.34
N ALA A 501 8.08 -14.33 -7.38
CA ALA A 501 9.05 -15.39 -7.60
C ALA A 501 10.47 -14.78 -7.55
N PRO A 502 11.15 -14.78 -6.39
CA PRO A 502 12.47 -14.16 -6.26
C PRO A 502 13.46 -14.62 -7.33
N LEU A 503 14.17 -13.64 -7.89
CA LEU A 503 15.15 -13.84 -8.93
C LEU A 503 16.42 -14.48 -8.35
N GLN A 504 16.90 -15.55 -8.98
CA GLN A 504 18.23 -16.12 -8.77
C GLN A 504 19.11 -15.69 -9.94
N ASN A 505 20.34 -15.27 -9.62
CA ASN A 505 21.25 -14.64 -10.58
C ASN A 505 20.66 -13.35 -11.19
N ASP A 506 19.97 -12.53 -10.38
CA ASP A 506 19.44 -11.23 -10.80
C ASP A 506 20.57 -10.34 -11.35
N PRO A 507 20.50 -9.89 -12.62
CA PRO A 507 21.49 -9.00 -13.17
C PRO A 507 21.55 -7.68 -12.38
N PRO A 508 22.73 -7.27 -11.84
CA PRO A 508 22.82 -6.17 -10.88
C PRO A 508 22.39 -4.80 -11.45
N ASN A 509 22.47 -4.61 -12.77
CA ASN A 509 22.17 -3.33 -13.42
C ASN A 509 20.79 -3.33 -14.11
N ARG A 510 19.91 -4.29 -13.76
CA ARG A 510 18.59 -4.41 -14.38
C ARG A 510 17.72 -3.19 -14.13
N LEU A 511 17.64 -2.71 -12.89
CA LEU A 511 16.85 -1.53 -12.56
C LEU A 511 17.42 -0.27 -13.23
N ASP A 512 18.73 -0.19 -13.42
CA ASP A 512 19.37 0.90 -14.16
C ASP A 512 18.96 0.89 -15.64
N GLU A 513 18.78 -0.29 -16.25
CA GLU A 513 18.24 -0.41 -17.61
C GLU A 513 16.77 0.06 -17.69
N VAL A 514 15.96 -0.29 -16.69
CA VAL A 514 14.59 0.20 -16.57
C VAL A 514 14.56 1.73 -16.46
N LEU A 515 15.50 2.33 -15.70
CA LEU A 515 15.66 3.78 -15.62
C LEU A 515 16.09 4.38 -16.95
N ALA A 516 17.10 3.80 -17.61
CA ALA A 516 17.63 4.30 -18.89
C ALA A 516 16.56 4.28 -19.99
N ARG A 517 15.66 3.29 -19.99
CA ARG A 517 14.50 3.23 -20.89
C ARG A 517 13.55 4.42 -20.71
N GLN A 518 13.46 4.97 -19.50
CA GLN A 518 12.60 6.11 -19.16
C GLN A 518 13.28 7.47 -19.38
N VAL A 519 14.61 7.52 -19.29
CA VAL A 519 15.46 8.71 -19.50
C VAL A 519 15.98 8.71 -20.94
N ASP A 520 15.09 8.98 -21.90
CA ASP A 520 15.38 8.88 -23.33
C ASP A 520 15.66 10.23 -24.03
N THR A 521 15.70 11.35 -23.29
CA THR A 521 16.05 12.69 -23.81
C THR A 521 16.98 13.48 -22.86
N PRO A 522 17.78 14.44 -23.35
CA PRO A 522 18.60 15.29 -22.50
C PRO A 522 17.85 16.05 -21.42
N GLU A 523 16.63 16.52 -21.72
CA GLU A 523 15.78 17.20 -20.75
C GLU A 523 15.38 16.27 -19.61
N LYS A 524 15.04 15.02 -19.94
CA LYS A 524 14.71 13.98 -18.97
C LYS A 524 15.93 13.62 -18.11
N PHE A 525 17.12 13.58 -18.69
CA PHE A 525 18.36 13.33 -17.96
C PHE A 525 18.69 14.46 -16.98
N LEU A 526 18.65 15.71 -17.43
CA LEU A 526 18.85 16.88 -16.56
C LEU A 526 17.78 16.95 -15.47
N ARG A 527 16.54 16.56 -15.76
CA ARG A 527 15.47 16.43 -14.78
C ARG A 527 15.81 15.39 -13.72
N PHE A 528 16.17 14.17 -14.13
CA PHE A 528 16.61 13.11 -13.21
C PHE A 528 17.77 13.56 -12.32
N LEU A 529 18.78 14.18 -12.93
CA LEU A 529 19.93 14.72 -12.23
C LEU A 529 19.54 15.77 -11.19
N SER A 530 18.65 16.69 -11.54
CA SER A 530 18.16 17.71 -10.61
C SER A 530 17.44 17.10 -9.40
N LEU A 531 16.63 16.06 -9.62
CA LEU A 531 15.89 15.36 -8.56
C LEU A 531 16.84 14.55 -7.66
N LEU A 532 17.82 13.88 -8.25
CA LEU A 532 18.85 13.17 -7.49
C LEU A 532 19.66 14.13 -6.61
N LEU A 533 19.93 15.35 -7.11
CA LEU A 533 20.65 16.40 -6.39
C LEU A 533 19.79 17.24 -5.43
N GLY A 534 18.48 17.04 -5.34
CA GLY A 534 17.63 17.76 -4.38
C GLY A 534 17.03 19.08 -4.88
N LEU A 535 17.01 19.34 -6.19
CA LEU A 535 16.43 20.56 -6.79
C LEU A 535 14.95 20.38 -7.15
N THR A 536 14.16 21.44 -6.92
CA THR A 536 12.71 21.47 -7.13
C THR A 536 12.28 21.96 -8.52
N ASP A 537 13.10 22.72 -9.26
CA ASP A 537 12.70 23.32 -10.55
C ASP A 537 13.83 23.29 -11.61
N PRO A 538 13.66 22.58 -12.75
CA PRO A 538 14.64 22.54 -13.84
C PRO A 538 14.68 23.83 -14.66
N SER A 539 13.65 24.69 -14.55
CA SER A 539 13.63 25.97 -15.26
C SER A 539 14.74 26.92 -14.77
N ALA A 540 15.25 26.71 -13.55
CA ALA A 540 16.44 27.37 -13.04
C ALA A 540 17.72 26.95 -13.80
N ILE A 541 17.77 25.74 -14.34
CA ILE A 541 18.88 25.21 -15.16
C ILE A 541 18.76 25.74 -16.60
N ARG A 542 17.55 25.75 -17.18
CA ARG A 542 17.29 26.23 -18.56
C ARG A 542 17.38 27.75 -18.73
N ALA A 543 17.10 28.53 -17.69
CA ALA A 543 17.25 29.99 -17.76
C ALA A 543 18.70 30.41 -18.02
N ASP A 544 19.68 29.57 -17.68
CA ASP A 544 21.09 29.77 -17.99
C ASP A 544 21.40 29.48 -19.47
N GLU A 545 20.80 28.46 -20.09
CA GLU A 545 21.04 28.10 -21.49
C GLU A 545 20.49 29.13 -22.48
N THR A 546 19.29 29.68 -22.23
CA THR A 546 18.68 30.67 -23.15
C THR A 546 19.38 32.04 -23.19
N ASN A 547 20.33 32.30 -22.28
CA ASN A 547 21.11 33.54 -22.27
C ASN A 547 22.48 33.41 -22.97
N ILE A 548 22.81 32.25 -23.54
CA ILE A 548 24.08 32.01 -24.24
C ILE A 548 23.92 32.29 -25.74
N GLY A 549 23.68 33.55 -26.06
CA GLY A 549 23.88 34.08 -27.41
C GLY A 549 25.33 34.53 -27.60
N GLY A 550 26.27 33.59 -27.81
CA GLY A 550 27.66 33.95 -28.12
C GLY A 550 28.64 32.79 -28.02
N ALA A 551 29.43 32.59 -29.08
CA ALA A 551 30.33 31.47 -29.30
C ALA A 551 31.37 31.23 -28.19
N GLY A 552 31.52 29.97 -27.78
CA GLY A 552 32.77 29.38 -27.30
C GLY A 552 33.15 29.63 -25.84
N ALA A 553 32.43 29.04 -24.88
CA ALA A 553 32.94 28.59 -23.57
C ALA A 553 31.87 27.73 -22.86
N PRO A 554 32.17 26.49 -22.42
CA PRO A 554 31.20 25.64 -21.74
C PRO A 554 31.36 25.73 -20.21
N TRP A 555 30.25 25.79 -19.46
CA TRP A 555 30.16 25.72 -17.98
C TRP A 555 30.77 26.88 -17.16
N GLY A 556 30.54 28.14 -17.55
CA GLY A 556 30.90 29.31 -16.75
C GLY A 556 29.89 29.65 -15.64
N MET A 557 30.39 29.97 -14.44
CA MET A 557 29.64 30.44 -13.25
C MET A 557 28.58 31.52 -13.58
N PRO A 558 27.32 31.38 -13.13
CA PRO A 558 26.33 32.42 -13.34
C PRO A 558 26.60 33.62 -12.42
N ALA A 559 26.76 34.80 -13.02
CA ALA A 559 26.78 36.07 -12.30
C ALA A 559 25.35 36.42 -11.84
N GLY A 560 24.92 35.87 -10.71
CA GLY A 560 23.61 36.20 -10.16
C GLY A 560 23.04 35.24 -9.12
N GLY A 561 23.80 34.84 -8.09
CA GLY A 561 23.24 34.29 -6.84
C GLY A 561 22.28 33.10 -6.95
N ARG A 562 22.29 32.35 -8.06
CA ARG A 562 21.49 31.15 -8.29
C ARG A 562 22.45 29.97 -8.48
N THR A 563 22.26 28.92 -7.68
CA THR A 563 23.10 27.73 -7.61
C THR A 563 23.03 26.96 -8.94
N GLY A 564 24.15 26.87 -9.67
CA GLY A 564 24.25 26.11 -10.92
C GLY A 564 24.37 24.60 -10.68
N LEU A 565 24.10 23.79 -11.71
CA LEU A 565 24.16 22.32 -11.62
C LEU A 565 25.54 21.80 -11.16
N PHE A 566 26.62 22.46 -11.59
CA PHE A 566 27.98 22.19 -11.13
C PHE A 566 28.12 22.32 -9.59
N GLU A 567 27.64 23.41 -9.01
CA GLU A 567 27.76 23.68 -7.57
C GLU A 567 26.98 22.64 -6.74
N LEU A 568 25.89 22.11 -7.28
CA LEU A 568 25.11 21.05 -6.65
C LEU A 568 25.80 19.69 -6.72
N VAL A 569 26.42 19.35 -7.85
CA VAL A 569 27.23 18.14 -7.95
C VAL A 569 28.42 18.21 -7.00
N VAL A 570 29.11 19.35 -6.93
CA VAL A 570 30.22 19.58 -5.98
C VAL A 570 29.74 19.51 -4.53
N ARG A 571 28.57 20.08 -4.20
CA ARG A 571 27.99 19.98 -2.86
C ARG A 571 27.59 18.54 -2.53
N ALA A 572 27.01 17.81 -3.48
CA ALA A 572 26.69 16.40 -3.31
C ALA A 572 27.96 15.55 -3.11
N LEU A 573 29.08 15.91 -3.74
CA LEU A 573 30.37 15.26 -3.52
C LEU A 573 30.82 15.35 -2.05
N ALA A 574 30.54 16.46 -1.37
CA ALA A 574 30.85 16.64 0.04
C ALA A 574 29.80 16.04 1.00
N ASP A 575 28.51 16.25 0.71
CA ASP A 575 27.42 15.95 1.64
C ASP A 575 26.78 14.57 1.42
N ARG A 576 26.83 14.02 0.19
CA ARG A 576 26.11 12.82 -0.26
C ARG A 576 26.86 12.07 -1.39
N PRO A 577 28.08 11.54 -1.16
CA PRO A 577 28.86 10.87 -2.21
C PRO A 577 28.16 9.62 -2.78
N ASP A 578 27.38 8.89 -1.97
CA ASP A 578 26.64 7.69 -2.41
C ASP A 578 25.70 7.99 -3.58
N VAL A 579 25.04 9.16 -3.55
CA VAL A 579 24.09 9.61 -4.57
C VAL A 579 24.78 9.81 -5.93
N LEU A 580 26.04 10.26 -5.93
CA LEU A 580 26.81 10.42 -7.16
C LEU A 580 27.30 9.08 -7.71
N ARG A 581 27.56 8.08 -6.87
CA ARG A 581 27.89 6.72 -7.33
C ARG A 581 26.73 6.06 -8.06
N ASP A 582 25.51 6.26 -7.58
CA ASP A 582 24.30 5.75 -8.25
C ASP A 582 24.07 6.41 -9.60
N LEU A 583 24.43 7.69 -9.72
CA LEU A 583 24.36 8.42 -10.99
C LEU A 583 25.47 7.98 -11.96
N ASP A 584 26.67 7.69 -11.46
CA ASP A 584 27.80 7.23 -12.27
C ASP A 584 27.46 5.94 -13.02
N ARG A 585 26.77 4.99 -12.36
CA ARG A 585 26.27 3.76 -13.00
C ARG A 585 25.34 4.04 -14.19
N LEU A 586 24.40 4.97 -14.02
CA LEU A 586 23.50 5.37 -15.09
C LEU A 586 24.26 6.05 -16.24
N VAL A 587 25.21 6.94 -15.94
CA VAL A 587 26.01 7.65 -16.94
C VAL A 587 26.88 6.68 -17.73
N ILE A 588 27.58 5.74 -17.06
CA ILE A 588 28.33 4.67 -17.71
C ILE A 588 27.43 3.89 -18.65
N ARG A 589 26.21 3.53 -18.22
CA ARG A 589 25.27 2.78 -19.04
C ARG A 589 24.77 3.56 -20.26
N LEU A 590 24.44 4.84 -20.09
CA LEU A 590 24.06 5.71 -21.21
C LEU A 590 25.20 5.82 -22.23
N ARG A 591 26.46 5.87 -21.79
CA ARG A 591 27.65 5.88 -22.68
C ARG A 591 27.82 4.59 -23.50
N GLU A 592 27.28 3.45 -23.06
CA GLU A 592 27.43 2.16 -23.76
C GLU A 592 26.65 2.09 -25.08
N THR A 593 25.63 2.93 -25.28
CA THR A 593 24.80 2.94 -26.49
C THR A 593 24.90 4.28 -27.22
N ASP A 594 24.84 4.27 -28.57
CA ASP A 594 24.87 5.51 -29.35
C ASP A 594 23.68 6.43 -28.99
N ARG A 595 22.50 5.83 -28.82
CA ARG A 595 21.29 6.53 -28.37
C ARG A 595 21.45 7.12 -26.95
N GLY A 596 22.11 6.43 -26.03
CA GLY A 596 22.32 6.94 -24.68
C GLY A 596 23.35 8.06 -24.61
N ARG A 597 24.35 8.11 -25.51
CA ARG A 597 25.26 9.25 -25.63
C ARG A 597 24.54 10.51 -26.09
N GLU A 598 23.56 10.39 -26.97
CA GLU A 598 22.71 11.52 -27.42
C GLU A 598 21.82 12.08 -26.30
N VAL A 599 21.60 11.31 -25.22
CA VAL A 599 20.86 11.75 -24.03
C VAL A 599 21.74 12.63 -23.11
N LEU A 600 23.06 12.49 -23.15
CA LEU A 600 23.96 13.30 -22.32
C LEU A 600 24.14 14.70 -22.95
N PRO A 601 23.96 15.80 -22.19
CA PRO A 601 24.19 17.14 -22.72
C PRO A 601 25.62 17.37 -23.19
N ASP A 602 25.79 18.27 -24.16
CA ASP A 602 27.12 18.63 -24.69
C ASP A 602 28.08 19.08 -23.58
N GLY A 603 29.24 18.43 -23.50
CA GLY A 603 30.27 18.73 -22.51
C GLY A 603 30.02 18.17 -21.11
N PHE A 604 28.91 17.44 -20.89
CA PHE A 604 28.65 16.75 -19.61
C PHE A 604 29.73 15.69 -19.32
N ASP A 605 30.24 15.01 -20.34
CA ASP A 605 31.24 13.97 -20.15
C ASP A 605 32.52 14.47 -19.47
N ALA A 606 33.04 15.62 -19.90
CA ALA A 606 34.23 16.22 -19.33
C ALA A 606 34.02 16.64 -17.86
N LEU A 607 32.82 17.12 -17.54
CA LEU A 607 32.44 17.42 -16.16
C LEU A 607 32.39 16.14 -15.32
N TRP A 608 31.73 15.11 -15.84
CA TRP A 608 31.50 13.86 -15.10
C TRP A 608 32.81 13.13 -14.80
N ASP A 609 33.72 13.06 -15.76
CA ASP A 609 35.03 12.44 -15.56
C ASP A 609 35.83 13.13 -14.42
N THR A 610 35.72 14.46 -14.31
CA THR A 610 36.34 15.23 -13.22
C THR A 610 35.71 14.93 -11.85
N VAL A 611 34.39 14.72 -11.82
CA VAL A 611 33.63 14.40 -10.61
C VAL A 611 33.96 12.99 -10.12
N THR A 612 34.04 12.01 -11.03
CA THR A 612 34.40 10.63 -10.71
C THR A 612 35.84 10.54 -10.21
N GLU A 613 36.79 11.25 -10.82
CA GLU A 613 38.18 11.33 -10.33
C GLU A 613 38.24 11.92 -8.90
N ALA A 614 37.41 12.92 -8.59
CA ALA A 614 37.34 13.48 -7.25
C ALA A 614 36.76 12.49 -6.22
N LEU A 615 35.73 11.72 -6.60
CA LEU A 615 35.14 10.65 -5.77
C LEU A 615 36.18 9.56 -5.44
N GLU A 616 36.91 9.07 -6.43
CA GLU A 616 37.96 8.05 -6.25
C GLU A 616 39.09 8.55 -5.33
N ASN A 617 39.50 9.81 -5.48
CA ASN A 617 40.55 10.41 -4.65
C ASN A 617 40.13 10.57 -3.18
N MET A 618 38.85 10.89 -2.92
CA MET A 618 38.32 10.98 -1.55
C MET A 618 38.30 9.61 -0.85
N GLU A 619 38.06 8.54 -1.59
CA GLU A 619 38.10 7.16 -1.07
C GLU A 619 39.53 6.69 -0.79
N ALA A 620 40.51 7.13 -1.60
CA ALA A 620 41.91 6.79 -1.38
C ALA A 620 42.55 7.50 -0.18
N THR A 621 41.91 8.54 0.36
CA THR A 621 42.42 9.37 1.47
C THR A 621 41.62 9.28 2.77
N GLY A 622 40.47 8.60 2.77
CA GLY A 622 39.66 8.28 3.96
C GLY A 622 39.89 6.86 4.46
#